data_AF-A0A8H5TPW3-F1
#
_entry.id   AF-A0A8H5TPW3-F1
#
_cell.length_a   1.000
_cell.length_b   1.000
_cell.length_c   1.000
_cell.angle_alpha   90.00
_cell.angle_beta   90.00
_cell.angle_gamma   90.00
#
_symmetry.space_group_name_H-M   'P 1'
#
loop_
_entity.id
_entity.type
_entity.pdbx_description
1 polymer ?
#
loop_
_entity_poly.entity_id
_entity_poly.type
_entity_poly.pdbx_seq_one_letter_code
_entity_poly.pdbx_strand_id
1 'polypeptide(L)'
;MSLFNIFLVGLSILATANATPVTPSSKVTRAAPSSFPLGDACENEWKYLNFDPEDDTDKAHLQKLHDVICGGELRAIAIWGSQAASDTENAINVAYDVFFGTDNDTPAKVNDVLMKIAGQSSTEGKIGEIVGTMIVDSTDFKNQCDTDEAYTGPDTDGREKIHICDETYDKPLAGPDIECGSLDKYPSLKMDTFSRVVLHETLHYSTVGPSSKLESQIVDQQNEDEQTAYGPERAHGLNDSDQDDQPEKAETNADNYAWMALSAWISSLCTPDDEQDAWDSYFPDDPPEY
;
A
#
# COMPACT_ATOMS: atom_id res chain seq x y z
N MET A 1 -26.97 -96.03 -23.54
CA MET A 1 -26.59 -96.15 -22.11
C MET A 1 -25.34 -95.29 -21.94
N SER A 2 -25.50 -94.01 -21.64
CA SER A 2 -25.35 -93.38 -20.30
C SER A 2 -23.93 -93.49 -19.72
N LEU A 3 -23.25 -92.36 -19.48
CA LEU A 3 -22.88 -91.83 -18.14
C LEU A 3 -21.75 -90.75 -18.20
N PHE A 4 -22.03 -89.59 -17.58
CA PHE A 4 -21.17 -88.69 -16.75
C PHE A 4 -20.13 -87.76 -17.42
N ASN A 5 -20.34 -86.42 -17.34
CA ASN A 5 -19.85 -85.41 -16.34
C ASN A 5 -18.40 -84.96 -16.65
N ILE A 6 -17.97 -83.69 -16.67
CA ILE A 6 -18.18 -82.54 -15.77
C ILE A 6 -17.90 -81.24 -16.59
N PHE A 7 -18.74 -80.20 -16.48
CA PHE A 7 -18.38 -78.82 -16.86
C PHE A 7 -18.28 -77.97 -15.59
N LEU A 8 -17.14 -77.31 -15.41
CA LEU A 8 -16.88 -76.37 -14.33
C LEU A 8 -17.59 -75.04 -14.58
N VAL A 9 -18.31 -74.59 -13.55
CA VAL A 9 -18.84 -73.23 -13.41
C VAL A 9 -17.79 -72.37 -12.70
N GLY A 10 -17.55 -71.17 -13.22
CA GLY A 10 -16.72 -70.15 -12.59
C GLY A 10 -17.27 -68.75 -12.85
N LEU A 11 -17.99 -68.24 -11.85
CA LEU A 11 -18.63 -66.93 -11.72
C LEU A 11 -17.80 -65.73 -12.23
N SER A 12 -18.45 -64.80 -12.93
CA SER A 12 -18.01 -63.40 -13.05
C SER A 12 -19.08 -62.50 -12.43
N ILE A 13 -18.72 -61.83 -11.33
CA ILE A 13 -19.57 -60.87 -10.62
C ILE A 13 -19.49 -59.54 -11.38
N LEU A 14 -20.60 -59.09 -11.96
CA LEU A 14 -20.72 -57.73 -12.50
C LEU A 14 -21.05 -56.78 -11.33
N ALA A 15 -20.05 -56.00 -10.91
CA ALA A 15 -20.27 -54.87 -10.01
C ALA A 15 -20.86 -53.70 -10.83
N THR A 16 -22.13 -53.37 -10.59
CA THR A 16 -22.74 -52.14 -11.11
C THR A 16 -22.30 -50.97 -10.25
N ALA A 17 -21.31 -50.21 -10.72
CA ALA A 17 -20.96 -48.92 -10.15
C ALA A 17 -22.04 -47.89 -10.54
N ASN A 18 -22.91 -47.56 -9.59
CA ASN A 18 -23.76 -46.38 -9.69
C ASN A 18 -22.90 -45.16 -9.37
N ALA A 19 -22.29 -44.56 -10.40
CA ALA A 19 -21.67 -43.25 -10.29
C ALA A 19 -22.78 -42.20 -10.17
N THR A 20 -22.86 -41.53 -9.03
CA THR A 20 -23.64 -40.30 -8.86
C THR A 20 -23.17 -39.29 -9.90
N PRO A 21 -24.06 -38.65 -10.68
CA PRO A 21 -23.64 -37.64 -11.62
C PRO A 21 -22.97 -36.49 -10.86
N VAL A 22 -21.69 -36.26 -11.15
CA VAL A 22 -20.96 -35.08 -10.68
C VAL A 22 -21.59 -33.89 -11.40
N THR A 23 -22.44 -33.16 -10.68
CA THR A 23 -22.93 -31.86 -11.14
C THR A 23 -21.70 -30.98 -11.37
N PRO A 24 -21.51 -30.38 -12.56
CA PRO A 24 -20.44 -29.42 -12.76
C PRO A 24 -20.62 -28.32 -11.72
N SER A 25 -19.62 -28.15 -10.85
CA SER A 25 -19.56 -26.99 -9.97
C SER A 25 -19.70 -25.76 -10.86
N SER A 26 -20.73 -24.94 -10.61
CA SER A 26 -20.90 -23.67 -11.31
C SER A 26 -19.59 -22.92 -11.14
N LYS A 27 -18.86 -22.69 -12.24
CA LYS A 27 -17.75 -21.75 -12.23
C LYS A 27 -18.35 -20.41 -11.80
N VAL A 28 -18.13 -20.03 -10.55
CA VAL A 28 -18.42 -18.67 -10.08
C VAL A 28 -17.62 -17.77 -11.00
N THR A 29 -18.32 -17.05 -11.88
CA THR A 29 -17.67 -16.15 -12.83
C THR A 29 -17.29 -14.92 -12.01
N ARG A 30 -16.00 -14.78 -11.73
CA ARG A 30 -15.48 -13.65 -10.95
C ARG A 30 -15.52 -12.40 -11.81
N ALA A 31 -15.95 -11.28 -11.23
CA ALA A 31 -15.87 -9.98 -11.89
C ALA A 31 -14.39 -9.65 -12.15
N ALA A 32 -14.09 -9.31 -13.41
CA ALA A 32 -12.78 -8.83 -13.79
C ALA A 32 -12.65 -7.37 -13.33
N PRO A 33 -11.51 -6.96 -12.76
CA PRO A 33 -11.24 -5.54 -12.49
C PRO A 33 -11.27 -4.77 -13.80
N SER A 34 -11.84 -3.57 -13.77
CA SER A 34 -11.85 -2.65 -14.91
C SER A 34 -10.69 -1.66 -14.82
N SER A 35 -10.34 -1.06 -15.96
CA SER A 35 -9.68 0.26 -15.94
C SER A 35 -10.63 1.31 -15.34
N PHE A 36 -10.13 2.53 -15.12
CA PHE A 36 -10.92 3.67 -14.63
C PHE A 36 -12.30 3.75 -15.32
N PRO A 37 -13.41 3.59 -14.59
CA PRO A 37 -14.72 3.38 -15.22
C PRO A 37 -15.45 4.67 -15.58
N LEU A 38 -14.96 5.84 -15.17
CA LEU A 38 -15.59 7.14 -15.46
C LEU A 38 -15.02 7.84 -16.70
N GLY A 39 -13.97 7.29 -17.32
CA GLY A 39 -13.30 7.94 -18.46
C GLY A 39 -12.01 7.25 -18.88
N ASP A 40 -11.06 8.06 -19.33
CA ASP A 40 -9.73 7.57 -19.72
C ASP A 40 -8.86 7.42 -18.47
N ALA A 41 -8.35 6.21 -18.24
CA ALA A 41 -7.35 5.96 -17.22
C ALA A 41 -6.01 6.62 -17.61
N CYS A 42 -5.24 7.10 -16.64
CA CYS A 42 -3.84 7.41 -16.90
C CYS A 42 -3.00 6.12 -16.95
N GLU A 43 -1.77 6.25 -17.43
CA GLU A 43 -0.86 5.11 -17.53
C GLU A 43 -0.48 4.60 -16.13
N ASN A 44 -0.52 3.27 -15.97
CA ASN A 44 -0.25 2.58 -14.71
C ASN A 44 -1.21 2.93 -13.56
N GLU A 45 -2.41 3.42 -13.88
CA GLU A 45 -3.47 3.58 -12.89
C GLU A 45 -3.94 2.22 -12.34
N TRP A 46 -4.39 2.23 -11.08
CA TRP A 46 -5.02 1.09 -10.44
C TRP A 46 -6.16 0.48 -11.27
N LYS A 47 -6.43 -0.79 -10.99
CA LYS A 47 -7.63 -1.46 -11.48
C LYS A 47 -8.72 -1.36 -10.42
N TYR A 48 -9.94 -1.16 -10.87
CA TYR A 48 -11.08 -0.95 -9.98
C TYR A 48 -12.01 -2.16 -10.01
N LEU A 49 -12.56 -2.51 -8.86
CA LEU A 49 -13.49 -3.62 -8.71
C LEU A 49 -14.67 -3.21 -7.83
N ASN A 50 -15.86 -3.66 -8.21
CA ASN A 50 -17.13 -3.46 -7.50
C ASN A 50 -17.66 -2.02 -7.34
N PHE A 51 -16.99 -1.02 -7.91
CA PHE A 51 -17.55 0.33 -8.01
C PHE A 51 -18.73 0.37 -8.98
N ASP A 52 -19.83 0.99 -8.56
CA ASP A 52 -20.98 1.34 -9.39
C ASP A 52 -20.78 2.75 -9.99
N PRO A 53 -20.45 2.88 -11.29
CA PRO A 53 -20.23 4.17 -11.92
C PRO A 53 -21.53 4.97 -12.11
N GLU A 54 -22.69 4.45 -11.69
CA GLU A 54 -23.95 5.19 -11.64
C GLU A 54 -24.28 5.74 -10.24
N ASP A 55 -23.67 5.19 -9.17
CA ASP A 55 -23.80 5.72 -7.81
C ASP A 55 -22.93 6.95 -7.60
N ASP A 56 -23.48 7.99 -6.97
CA ASP A 56 -22.77 9.27 -6.83
C ASP A 56 -21.62 9.21 -5.81
N THR A 57 -21.69 8.31 -4.83
CA THR A 57 -20.64 8.08 -3.84
C THR A 57 -19.47 7.36 -4.50
N ASP A 58 -19.75 6.24 -5.18
CA ASP A 58 -18.71 5.48 -5.89
C ASP A 58 -18.05 6.32 -6.99
N LYS A 59 -18.80 7.17 -7.71
CA LYS A 59 -18.22 8.14 -8.65
C LYS A 59 -17.25 9.09 -7.96
N ALA A 60 -17.62 9.65 -6.82
CA ALA A 60 -16.76 10.58 -6.09
C ALA A 60 -15.49 9.89 -5.57
N HIS A 61 -15.62 8.67 -5.05
CA HIS A 61 -14.50 7.84 -4.61
C HIS A 61 -13.56 7.51 -5.78
N LEU A 62 -14.11 7.04 -6.89
CA LEU A 62 -13.35 6.78 -8.12
C LEU A 62 -12.61 8.02 -8.61
N GLN A 63 -13.27 9.18 -8.62
CA GLN A 63 -12.63 10.42 -9.04
C GLN A 63 -11.46 10.78 -8.12
N LYS A 64 -11.61 10.63 -6.80
CA LYS A 64 -10.53 10.94 -5.85
C LYS A 64 -9.34 9.98 -5.97
N LEU A 65 -9.58 8.69 -6.16
CA LEU A 65 -8.53 7.70 -6.44
C LEU A 65 -7.80 8.04 -7.75
N HIS A 66 -8.54 8.40 -8.78
CA HIS A 66 -8.00 8.84 -10.06
C HIS A 66 -7.15 10.11 -9.92
N ASP A 67 -7.63 11.11 -9.19
CA ASP A 67 -6.92 12.38 -8.99
C ASP A 67 -5.60 12.18 -8.24
N VAL A 68 -5.55 11.29 -7.25
CA VAL A 68 -4.30 10.94 -6.55
C VAL A 68 -3.25 10.35 -7.48
N ILE A 69 -3.64 9.47 -8.39
CA ILE A 69 -2.69 8.80 -9.28
C ILE A 69 -2.37 9.68 -10.49
N CYS A 70 -3.40 10.13 -11.19
CA CYS A 70 -3.28 10.83 -12.47
C CYS A 70 -2.98 12.32 -12.33
N GLY A 71 -3.35 12.94 -11.20
CA GLY A 71 -2.84 14.25 -10.79
C GLY A 71 -1.37 14.21 -10.37
N GLY A 72 -0.83 13.01 -10.12
CA GLY A 72 0.58 12.79 -9.83
C GLY A 72 0.94 12.92 -8.35
N GLU A 73 -0.03 13.01 -7.44
CA GLU A 73 0.25 13.17 -6.01
C GLU A 73 0.93 11.94 -5.40
N LEU A 74 0.40 10.72 -5.64
CA LEU A 74 1.04 9.48 -5.14
C LEU A 74 2.46 9.32 -5.69
N ARG A 75 2.69 9.78 -6.92
CA ARG A 75 4.02 9.80 -7.50
C ARG A 75 4.91 10.85 -6.82
N ALA A 76 4.40 12.06 -6.59
CA ALA A 76 5.17 13.14 -5.98
C ALA A 76 5.63 12.78 -4.57
N ILE A 77 4.72 12.28 -3.72
CA ILE A 77 5.05 11.83 -2.36
C ILE A 77 6.13 10.74 -2.38
N ALA A 78 5.99 9.72 -3.24
CA ALA A 78 6.97 8.65 -3.37
C ALA A 78 8.34 9.16 -3.87
N ILE A 79 8.37 10.10 -4.82
CA ILE A 79 9.62 10.72 -5.31
C ILE A 79 10.31 11.50 -4.20
N TRP A 80 9.58 12.31 -3.43
CA TRP A 80 10.18 13.11 -2.36
C TRP A 80 10.69 12.23 -1.21
N GLY A 81 9.98 11.17 -0.85
CA GLY A 81 10.52 10.18 0.09
C GLY A 81 11.75 9.44 -0.44
N SER A 82 11.75 9.09 -1.74
CA SER A 82 12.91 8.49 -2.40
C SER A 82 14.11 9.45 -2.40
N GLN A 83 13.87 10.75 -2.65
CA GLN A 83 14.89 11.79 -2.61
C GLN A 83 15.45 11.95 -1.20
N ALA A 84 14.60 12.00 -0.16
CA ALA A 84 15.04 12.04 1.23
C ALA A 84 15.97 10.87 1.58
N ALA A 85 15.60 9.65 1.15
CA ALA A 85 16.41 8.46 1.33
C ALA A 85 17.72 8.46 0.50
N SER A 86 17.79 9.19 -0.63
CA SER A 86 19.06 9.35 -1.35
C SER A 86 19.95 10.43 -0.73
N ASP A 87 19.37 11.49 -0.19
CA ASP A 87 20.11 12.62 0.35
C ASP A 87 20.80 12.29 1.68
N THR A 88 20.19 11.44 2.52
CA THR A 88 20.81 10.95 3.78
C THR A 88 22.15 10.22 3.53
N GLU A 89 22.38 9.65 2.34
CA GLU A 89 23.69 9.05 2.00
C GLU A 89 24.83 10.09 1.95
N ASN A 90 24.49 11.37 1.76
CA ASN A 90 25.44 12.45 1.50
C ASN A 90 25.39 13.58 2.54
N ALA A 91 24.36 13.63 3.40
CA ALA A 91 24.13 14.70 4.36
C ALA A 91 23.26 14.24 5.55
N ILE A 92 23.16 15.06 6.59
CA ILE A 92 22.12 14.92 7.64
C ILE A 92 20.79 15.30 6.97
N ASN A 93 19.78 14.43 7.08
CA ASN A 93 18.46 14.68 6.48
C ASN A 93 17.40 14.45 7.56
N VAL A 94 16.93 15.53 8.18
CA VAL A 94 16.02 15.44 9.33
C VAL A 94 14.73 14.69 8.95
N ALA A 95 14.18 14.92 7.77
CA ALA A 95 12.98 14.22 7.30
C ALA A 95 13.16 12.69 7.23
N TYR A 96 14.32 12.20 6.79
CA TYR A 96 14.62 10.76 6.76
C TYR A 96 14.99 10.22 8.15
N ASP A 97 15.89 10.91 8.84
CA ASP A 97 16.52 10.46 10.09
C ASP A 97 15.49 10.34 11.23
N VAL A 98 14.35 11.05 11.15
CA VAL A 98 13.21 10.88 12.08
C VAL A 98 12.62 9.47 11.98
N PHE A 99 12.48 8.90 10.79
CA PHE A 99 11.72 7.67 10.58
C PHE A 99 12.57 6.45 10.30
N PHE A 100 13.85 6.60 9.92
CA PHE A 100 14.69 5.48 9.56
C PHE A 100 16.11 5.63 10.10
N GLY A 101 16.73 4.49 10.40
CA GLY A 101 18.13 4.44 10.74
C GLY A 101 19.02 4.69 9.53
N THR A 102 20.22 5.20 9.79
CA THR A 102 21.27 5.45 8.77
C THR A 102 22.23 4.27 8.61
N ASP A 103 21.87 3.09 9.11
CA ASP A 103 22.69 1.88 9.00
C ASP A 103 22.88 1.45 7.54
N ASN A 104 23.99 0.75 7.27
CA ASN A 104 24.43 0.44 5.90
C ASN A 104 23.33 -0.28 5.09
N ASP A 105 23.06 0.24 3.90
CA ASP A 105 22.08 -0.16 2.89
C ASP A 105 20.61 0.24 3.14
N THR A 106 20.24 0.71 4.34
CA THR A 106 18.83 1.08 4.65
C THR A 106 18.30 2.22 3.76
N PRO A 107 19.03 3.34 3.58
CA PRO A 107 18.60 4.39 2.66
C PRO A 107 18.37 3.89 1.24
N ALA A 108 19.28 3.06 0.71
CA ALA A 108 19.16 2.48 -0.62
C ALA A 108 17.94 1.55 -0.78
N LYS A 109 17.58 0.78 0.26
CA LYS A 109 16.35 -0.05 0.26
C LYS A 109 15.09 0.81 0.26
N VAL A 110 15.07 1.85 1.11
CA VAL A 110 13.93 2.78 1.19
C VAL A 110 13.72 3.47 -0.14
N ASN A 111 14.81 3.92 -0.76
CA ASN A 111 14.81 4.47 -2.11
C ASN A 111 14.26 3.48 -3.15
N ASP A 112 14.75 2.23 -3.20
CA ASP A 112 14.29 1.20 -4.15
C ASP A 112 12.78 0.95 -4.04
N VAL A 113 12.26 0.81 -2.82
CA VAL A 113 10.83 0.62 -2.55
C VAL A 113 10.01 1.79 -3.10
N LEU A 114 10.37 3.03 -2.75
CA LEU A 114 9.62 4.20 -3.17
C LEU A 114 9.74 4.46 -4.68
N MET A 115 10.88 4.14 -5.29
CA MET A 115 11.08 4.25 -6.74
C MET A 115 10.28 3.22 -7.55
N LYS A 116 9.94 2.06 -6.99
CA LYS A 116 8.98 1.13 -7.63
C LYS A 116 7.60 1.76 -7.76
N ILE A 117 7.17 2.50 -6.74
CA ILE A 117 5.88 3.21 -6.73
C ILE A 117 5.96 4.44 -7.65
N ALA A 118 6.98 5.28 -7.49
CA ALA A 118 7.15 6.50 -8.27
C ALA A 118 7.38 6.26 -9.77
N GLY A 119 8.02 5.14 -10.13
CA GLY A 119 8.50 4.86 -11.48
C GLY A 119 9.96 5.27 -11.69
N GLN A 120 10.66 4.63 -12.63
CA GLN A 120 12.13 4.68 -12.76
C GLN A 120 12.71 6.01 -13.27
N SER A 121 11.89 7.02 -13.56
CA SER A 121 12.39 8.33 -13.94
C SER A 121 11.45 9.48 -13.54
N SER A 122 12.04 10.51 -12.94
CA SER A 122 11.40 11.81 -12.71
C SER A 122 10.88 12.45 -14.00
N THR A 123 11.44 12.10 -15.17
CA THR A 123 11.07 12.65 -16.49
C THR A 123 9.95 11.91 -17.21
N GLU A 124 9.60 10.69 -16.79
CA GLU A 124 8.52 9.93 -17.44
C GLU A 124 7.14 10.50 -17.13
N GLY A 125 7.02 11.26 -16.03
CA GLY A 125 5.78 11.91 -15.61
C GLY A 125 4.66 10.94 -15.22
N LYS A 126 4.97 9.65 -15.08
CA LYS A 126 4.02 8.58 -14.83
C LYS A 126 4.39 7.82 -13.56
N ILE A 127 3.37 7.28 -12.91
CA ILE A 127 3.55 6.39 -11.76
C ILE A 127 4.12 5.04 -12.23
N GLY A 128 4.79 4.33 -11.32
CA GLY A 128 5.44 3.06 -11.62
C GLY A 128 4.48 1.98 -12.09
N GLU A 129 4.93 1.13 -13.01
CA GLU A 129 4.13 0.04 -13.60
C GLU A 129 3.53 -0.90 -12.55
N ILE A 130 4.19 -1.04 -11.40
CA ILE A 130 3.74 -1.91 -10.32
C ILE A 130 2.39 -1.47 -9.76
N VAL A 131 2.13 -0.16 -9.70
CA VAL A 131 0.87 0.41 -9.22
C VAL A 131 -0.26 -0.05 -10.14
N GLY A 132 -0.06 -0.03 -11.46
CA GLY A 132 -1.06 -0.51 -12.44
C GLY A 132 -1.40 -2.00 -12.37
N THR A 133 -0.67 -2.77 -11.57
CA THR A 133 -0.98 -4.18 -11.31
C THR A 133 -1.97 -4.39 -10.16
N MET A 134 -2.12 -3.40 -9.29
CA MET A 134 -2.91 -3.47 -8.05
C MET A 134 -4.41 -3.30 -8.31
N ILE A 135 -5.21 -3.77 -7.36
CA ILE A 135 -6.66 -3.75 -7.43
C ILE A 135 -7.21 -3.00 -6.23
N VAL A 136 -8.01 -1.96 -6.47
CA VAL A 136 -8.84 -1.32 -5.45
C VAL A 136 -10.26 -1.88 -5.56
N ASP A 137 -10.81 -2.30 -4.43
CA ASP A 137 -12.15 -2.88 -4.32
C ASP A 137 -13.01 -1.98 -3.42
N SER A 138 -14.18 -1.55 -3.91
CA SER A 138 -15.12 -0.74 -3.11
C SER A 138 -15.86 -1.55 -2.05
N THR A 139 -15.84 -2.89 -2.14
CA THR A 139 -16.45 -3.75 -1.13
C THR A 139 -15.50 -3.91 0.05
N ASP A 140 -15.98 -3.68 1.27
CA ASP A 140 -15.29 -4.07 2.51
C ASP A 140 -15.22 -5.60 2.63
N PHE A 141 -14.32 -6.19 1.86
CA PHE A 141 -14.17 -7.63 1.68
C PHE A 141 -13.64 -8.38 2.91
N LYS A 142 -13.17 -7.67 3.95
CA LYS A 142 -12.75 -8.26 5.23
C LYS A 142 -13.57 -7.78 6.44
N ASN A 143 -14.50 -6.85 6.27
CA ASN A 143 -15.26 -6.19 7.34
C ASN A 143 -14.33 -5.49 8.35
N GLN A 144 -13.39 -4.68 7.84
CA GLN A 144 -12.35 -4.01 8.64
C GLN A 144 -12.57 -2.49 8.78
N CYS A 145 -13.54 -1.89 8.09
CA CYS A 145 -13.78 -0.45 8.17
C CYS A 145 -14.32 0.05 9.51
N ASP A 146 -14.67 -0.84 10.44
CA ASP A 146 -15.02 -0.47 11.81
C ASP A 146 -13.78 -0.11 12.66
N THR A 147 -12.58 -0.50 12.23
CA THR A 147 -11.33 -0.31 12.99
C THR A 147 -10.21 0.36 12.19
N ASP A 148 -10.25 0.24 10.87
CA ASP A 148 -9.15 0.63 9.99
C ASP A 148 -9.63 1.71 9.01
N GLU A 149 -8.76 2.64 8.63
CA GLU A 149 -9.06 3.67 7.62
C GLU A 149 -8.97 3.11 6.19
N ALA A 150 -8.14 2.09 6.01
CA ALA A 150 -7.97 1.33 4.80
C ALA A 150 -7.29 0.01 5.17
N TYR A 151 -7.26 -0.93 4.23
CA TYR A 151 -6.47 -2.14 4.41
C TYR A 151 -6.12 -2.81 3.09
N THR A 152 -5.00 -3.52 3.10
CA THR A 152 -4.49 -4.29 1.96
C THR A 152 -4.35 -5.76 2.31
N GLY A 153 -4.67 -6.64 1.36
CA GLY A 153 -4.31 -8.05 1.46
C GLY A 153 -5.18 -9.00 0.65
N PRO A 154 -5.05 -10.30 0.88
CA PRO A 154 -5.77 -11.30 0.09
C PRO A 154 -7.27 -11.32 0.44
N ASP A 155 -8.11 -11.33 -0.59
CA ASP A 155 -9.54 -11.64 -0.50
C ASP A 155 -9.78 -13.14 -0.68
N THR A 156 -11.00 -13.60 -0.37
CA THR A 156 -11.57 -14.93 -0.60
C THR A 156 -11.44 -15.43 -2.04
N ASP A 157 -11.29 -14.54 -3.02
CA ASP A 157 -11.02 -14.89 -4.41
C ASP A 157 -9.53 -15.15 -4.71
N GLY A 158 -8.65 -14.95 -3.74
CA GLY A 158 -7.20 -15.17 -3.82
C GLY A 158 -6.43 -14.05 -4.51
N ARG A 159 -7.07 -12.92 -4.84
CA ARG A 159 -6.40 -11.70 -5.28
C ARG A 159 -6.04 -10.86 -4.06
N GLU A 160 -4.85 -10.29 -4.08
CA GLU A 160 -4.49 -9.19 -3.20
C GLU A 160 -5.22 -7.92 -3.68
N LYS A 161 -5.80 -7.18 -2.75
CA LYS A 161 -6.62 -6.00 -3.02
C LYS A 161 -6.38 -4.96 -1.94
N ILE A 162 -6.63 -3.71 -2.31
CA ILE A 162 -6.68 -2.56 -1.43
C ILE A 162 -8.16 -2.19 -1.26
N HIS A 163 -8.58 -1.91 -0.03
CA HIS A 163 -9.86 -1.28 0.25
C HIS A 163 -9.63 0.01 1.01
N ILE A 164 -10.31 1.08 0.61
CA ILE A 164 -10.29 2.36 1.30
C ILE A 164 -11.67 2.57 1.90
N CYS A 165 -11.75 2.79 3.22
CA CYS A 165 -13.02 2.97 3.91
C CYS A 165 -13.61 4.36 3.65
N ASP A 166 -14.93 4.49 3.74
CA ASP A 166 -15.66 5.70 3.35
C ASP A 166 -15.14 6.97 4.05
N GLU A 167 -14.90 6.91 5.37
CA GLU A 167 -14.44 8.07 6.16
C GLU A 167 -13.08 8.59 5.70
N THR A 168 -12.26 7.74 5.09
CA THR A 168 -10.92 8.09 4.60
C THR A 168 -11.00 9.02 3.39
N TYR A 169 -12.05 8.91 2.58
CA TYR A 169 -12.28 9.79 1.44
C TYR A 169 -12.56 11.24 1.85
N ASP A 170 -12.84 11.53 3.12
CA ASP A 170 -13.00 12.91 3.62
C ASP A 170 -11.66 13.63 3.88
N LYS A 171 -10.54 12.90 3.95
CA LYS A 171 -9.20 13.51 4.15
C LYS A 171 -8.80 14.40 2.97
N PRO A 172 -8.07 15.51 3.17
CA PRO A 172 -7.64 16.38 2.07
C PRO A 172 -6.59 15.70 1.18
N LEU A 173 -6.40 16.25 -0.03
CA LEU A 173 -5.25 15.93 -0.87
C LEU A 173 -4.05 16.80 -0.43
N ALA A 174 -2.81 16.29 -0.55
CA ALA A 174 -1.67 16.95 0.09
C ALA A 174 -1.16 18.19 -0.66
N GLY A 175 -1.40 18.30 -1.97
CA GLY A 175 -0.81 19.36 -2.78
C GLY A 175 -1.32 20.77 -2.45
N PRO A 176 -2.54 21.13 -2.89
CA PRO A 176 -3.06 22.50 -2.76
C PRO A 176 -3.71 22.82 -1.41
N ASP A 177 -4.03 21.80 -0.60
CA ASP A 177 -4.89 21.97 0.59
C ASP A 177 -4.11 22.11 1.90
N ILE A 178 -2.77 21.98 1.87
CA ILE A 178 -1.94 22.10 3.07
C ILE A 178 -1.60 23.56 3.38
N GLU A 179 -2.06 24.03 4.54
CA GLU A 179 -1.72 25.33 5.08
C GLU A 179 -0.42 25.28 5.90
N CYS A 180 0.72 25.50 5.25
CA CYS A 180 2.06 25.42 5.87
C CYS A 180 2.19 26.17 7.20
N GLY A 181 1.52 27.32 7.36
CA GLY A 181 1.57 28.11 8.60
C GLY A 181 0.78 27.53 9.77
N SER A 182 0.02 26.45 9.57
CA SER A 182 -0.78 25.77 10.59
C SER A 182 -0.14 24.49 11.14
N LEU A 183 0.94 24.04 10.49
CA LEU A 183 1.66 22.82 10.83
C LEU A 183 2.42 22.98 12.15
N ASP A 184 2.61 21.85 12.84
CA ASP A 184 3.52 21.77 13.97
C ASP A 184 4.98 21.81 13.47
N LYS A 185 5.93 21.97 14.39
CA LYS A 185 7.36 21.99 14.08
C LYS A 185 7.95 20.58 13.85
N TYR A 186 7.11 19.57 13.92
CA TYR A 186 7.42 18.17 13.71
C TYR A 186 6.35 17.54 12.80
N PRO A 187 6.64 16.42 12.12
CA PRO A 187 5.65 15.63 11.39
C PRO A 187 4.49 15.19 12.30
N SER A 188 3.27 15.66 12.05
CA SER A 188 2.11 15.39 12.92
C SER A 188 0.86 15.02 12.12
N LEU A 189 -0.19 14.57 12.81
CA LEU A 189 -1.49 14.30 12.19
C LEU A 189 -2.13 15.53 11.50
N LYS A 190 -1.63 16.76 11.71
CA LYS A 190 -2.14 17.95 11.02
C LYS A 190 -1.85 17.97 9.52
N MET A 191 -0.84 17.23 9.05
CA MET A 191 -0.57 17.09 7.62
C MET A 191 -1.22 15.83 7.03
N ASP A 192 -2.05 15.11 7.81
CA ASP A 192 -2.61 13.84 7.36
C ASP A 192 -3.50 14.00 6.12
N THR A 193 -3.25 13.19 5.11
CA THR A 193 -3.86 13.33 3.78
C THR A 193 -4.28 11.99 3.21
N PHE A 194 -5.24 12.02 2.29
CA PHE A 194 -5.68 10.84 1.55
C PHE A 194 -4.52 10.19 0.79
N SER A 195 -3.63 10.99 0.21
CA SER A 195 -2.45 10.51 -0.55
C SER A 195 -1.44 9.76 0.33
N ARG A 196 -1.34 10.10 1.62
CA ARG A 196 -0.53 9.36 2.60
C ARG A 196 -1.13 7.99 2.91
N VAL A 197 -2.45 7.88 3.07
CA VAL A 197 -3.15 6.58 3.22
C VAL A 197 -2.92 5.71 2.00
N VAL A 198 -3.11 6.29 0.81
CA VAL A 198 -2.92 5.59 -0.46
C VAL A 198 -1.48 5.09 -0.59
N LEU A 199 -0.48 5.87 -0.20
CA LEU A 199 0.90 5.41 -0.15
C LEU A 199 1.11 4.26 0.84
N HIS A 200 0.60 4.40 2.07
CA HIS A 200 0.64 3.36 3.11
C HIS A 200 0.11 2.02 2.58
N GLU A 201 -1.09 2.00 2.00
CA GLU A 201 -1.68 0.77 1.47
C GLU A 201 -0.93 0.21 0.25
N THR A 202 -0.40 1.10 -0.59
CA THR A 202 0.44 0.69 -1.73
C THR A 202 1.67 -0.09 -1.26
N LEU A 203 2.26 0.30 -0.12
CA LEU A 203 3.46 -0.32 0.43
C LEU A 203 3.20 -1.75 0.94
N HIS A 204 2.00 -2.03 1.45
CA HIS A 204 1.61 -3.39 1.87
C HIS A 204 1.53 -4.39 0.74
N TYR A 205 1.32 -3.92 -0.50
CA TYR A 205 1.14 -4.80 -1.64
C TYR A 205 2.40 -5.66 -1.85
N SER A 206 2.22 -6.98 -1.93
CA SER A 206 3.32 -7.97 -1.89
C SER A 206 4.40 -7.80 -2.96
N THR A 207 4.14 -7.02 -4.01
CA THR A 207 5.08 -6.78 -5.10
C THR A 207 6.03 -5.60 -4.83
N VAL A 208 5.73 -4.73 -3.85
CA VAL A 208 6.45 -3.48 -3.60
C VAL A 208 7.71 -3.65 -2.76
N GLY A 209 7.71 -4.58 -1.79
CA GLY A 209 8.79 -4.80 -0.82
C GLY A 209 10.20 -4.86 -1.44
N PRO A 210 11.27 -4.69 -0.64
CA PRO A 210 12.63 -4.49 -1.14
C PRO A 210 13.07 -5.58 -2.13
N SER A 211 13.72 -5.21 -3.23
CA SER A 211 14.09 -6.16 -4.31
C SER A 211 14.96 -7.33 -3.84
N SER A 212 15.72 -7.14 -2.76
CA SER A 212 16.55 -8.19 -2.15
C SER A 212 15.75 -9.32 -1.51
N LYS A 213 14.48 -9.05 -1.14
CA LYS A 213 13.51 -9.99 -0.59
C LYS A 213 12.09 -9.49 -0.89
N LEU A 214 11.57 -9.75 -2.09
CA LEU A 214 10.16 -9.43 -2.41
C LEU A 214 9.15 -10.11 -1.46
N GLU A 215 9.56 -11.18 -0.75
CA GLU A 215 8.76 -11.83 0.30
C GLU A 215 8.82 -11.11 1.66
N SER A 216 9.73 -10.15 1.85
CA SER A 216 9.74 -9.26 3.02
C SER A 216 8.66 -8.20 2.81
N GLN A 217 7.44 -8.52 3.22
CA GLN A 217 6.33 -7.59 3.20
C GLN A 217 6.62 -6.42 4.13
N ILE A 218 6.33 -5.21 3.63
CA ILE A 218 6.13 -4.04 4.47
C ILE A 218 4.76 -4.24 5.10
N VAL A 219 4.70 -4.22 6.43
CA VAL A 219 3.53 -4.54 7.22
C VAL A 219 3.28 -3.44 8.23
N ASP A 220 2.22 -3.57 9.00
CA ASP A 220 1.98 -2.75 10.17
C ASP A 220 2.78 -3.32 11.35
N GLN A 221 3.86 -2.64 11.70
CA GLN A 221 4.70 -3.04 12.81
C GLN A 221 4.09 -2.61 14.13
N GLN A 222 4.51 -3.26 15.20
CA GLN A 222 4.09 -2.93 16.56
C GLN A 222 5.25 -2.36 17.36
N ASN A 223 4.93 -1.38 18.19
CA ASN A 223 5.80 -0.87 19.23
C ASN A 223 5.96 -1.89 20.38
N GLU A 224 6.78 -1.58 21.39
CA GLU A 224 6.97 -2.43 22.58
C GLU A 224 5.70 -2.62 23.41
N ASP A 225 4.75 -1.69 23.33
CA ASP A 225 3.45 -1.74 24.01
C ASP A 225 2.41 -2.65 23.32
N GLU A 226 2.85 -3.40 22.29
CA GLU A 226 2.03 -4.29 21.46
C GLU A 226 0.94 -3.57 20.66
N GLN A 227 0.93 -2.23 20.63
CA GLN A 227 0.07 -1.46 19.75
C GLN A 227 0.74 -1.26 18.38
N THR A 228 -0.09 -1.15 17.35
CA THR A 228 0.39 -0.86 16.00
C THR A 228 1.04 0.52 15.95
N ALA A 229 2.13 0.63 15.21
CA ALA A 229 2.92 1.84 15.04
C ALA A 229 2.29 2.82 14.03
N TYR A 230 1.00 3.14 14.26
CA TYR A 230 0.23 4.08 13.46
C TYR A 230 0.42 5.53 13.92
N GLY A 231 0.53 6.43 12.95
CA GLY A 231 0.77 7.85 13.16
C GLY A 231 2.27 8.18 13.26
N PRO A 232 2.62 9.46 13.09
CA PRO A 232 4.02 9.86 13.01
C PRO A 232 4.76 9.66 14.33
N GLU A 233 4.11 9.82 15.48
CA GLU A 233 4.72 9.62 16.80
C GLU A 233 5.15 8.16 17.01
N ARG A 234 4.25 7.20 16.73
CA ARG A 234 4.53 5.77 16.93
C ARG A 234 5.49 5.21 15.89
N ALA A 235 5.36 5.67 14.63
CA ALA A 235 6.29 5.32 13.56
C ALA A 235 7.70 5.84 13.86
N HIS A 236 7.83 7.09 14.31
CA HIS A 236 9.10 7.65 14.79
C HIS A 236 9.66 6.86 15.98
N GLY A 237 8.80 6.50 16.94
CA GLY A 237 9.18 5.74 18.13
C GLY A 237 9.91 4.42 17.81
N LEU A 238 9.59 3.76 16.69
CA LEU A 238 10.33 2.56 16.24
C LEU A 238 11.81 2.83 15.92
N ASN A 239 12.16 4.05 15.49
CA ASN A 239 13.53 4.43 15.15
C ASN A 239 14.22 5.22 16.27
N ASP A 240 13.47 5.84 17.17
CA ASP A 240 14.01 6.68 18.24
C ASP A 240 14.74 5.84 19.30
N SER A 241 16.02 6.16 19.51
CA SER A 241 16.89 5.52 20.49
C SER A 241 16.51 5.79 21.95
N ASP A 242 15.73 6.84 22.21
CA ASP A 242 15.19 7.15 23.54
C ASP A 242 13.82 6.48 23.79
N GLN A 243 13.23 5.83 22.78
CA GLN A 243 11.96 5.09 22.85
C GLN A 243 12.18 3.59 22.58
N ASP A 244 11.73 3.05 21.43
CA ASP A 244 11.73 1.61 21.19
C ASP A 244 13.04 1.08 20.62
N ASP A 245 13.83 1.92 19.94
CA ASP A 245 15.12 1.57 19.33
C ASP A 245 15.07 0.27 18.50
N GLN A 246 14.09 0.17 17.60
CA GLN A 246 13.82 -0.99 16.71
C GLN A 246 13.90 -0.60 15.22
N PRO A 247 15.06 -0.11 14.74
CA PRO A 247 15.21 0.38 13.36
C PRO A 247 14.90 -0.67 12.29
N GLU A 248 15.05 -1.96 12.59
CA GLU A 248 14.65 -3.04 11.68
C GLU A 248 13.13 -3.15 11.49
N LYS A 249 12.35 -2.75 12.51
CA LYS A 249 10.90 -2.63 12.36
C LYS A 249 10.55 -1.40 11.56
N ALA A 250 11.22 -0.27 11.78
CA ALA A 250 11.02 0.91 10.94
C ALA A 250 11.20 0.59 9.44
N GLU A 251 12.23 -0.18 9.08
CA GLU A 251 12.47 -0.69 7.71
C GLU A 251 11.34 -1.53 7.09
N THR A 252 10.43 -2.04 7.90
CA THR A 252 9.34 -2.91 7.46
C THR A 252 7.97 -2.40 7.88
N ASN A 253 7.87 -1.15 8.36
CA ASN A 253 6.62 -0.52 8.76
C ASN A 253 6.09 0.40 7.67
N ALA A 254 4.86 0.20 7.19
CA ALA A 254 4.28 1.03 6.13
C ALA A 254 4.20 2.52 6.52
N ASP A 255 3.88 2.79 7.78
CA ASP A 255 3.74 4.17 8.27
C ASP A 255 5.08 4.93 8.34
N ASN A 256 6.21 4.26 8.61
CA ASN A 256 7.53 4.92 8.55
C ASN A 256 7.80 5.46 7.14
N TYR A 257 7.49 4.67 6.10
CA TYR A 257 7.62 5.12 4.71
C TYR A 257 6.63 6.24 4.39
N ALA A 258 5.35 6.07 4.75
CA ALA A 258 4.30 7.00 4.38
C ALA A 258 4.49 8.38 5.05
N TRP A 259 4.80 8.40 6.35
CA TRP A 259 5.05 9.63 7.10
C TRP A 259 6.35 10.31 6.70
N MET A 260 7.44 9.56 6.46
CA MET A 260 8.68 10.13 5.94
C MET A 260 8.48 10.78 4.57
N ALA A 261 7.83 10.07 3.64
CA ALA A 261 7.59 10.56 2.29
C ALA A 261 6.65 11.77 2.27
N LEU A 262 5.61 11.77 3.10
CA LEU A 262 4.73 12.93 3.28
C LEU A 262 5.51 14.11 3.87
N SER A 263 6.29 13.87 4.93
CA SER A 263 7.11 14.91 5.57
C SER A 263 8.02 15.55 4.53
N ALA A 264 8.74 14.75 3.75
CA ALA A 264 9.65 15.23 2.72
C ALA A 264 8.93 16.08 1.65
N TRP A 265 7.75 15.64 1.21
CA TRP A 265 6.99 16.38 0.22
C TRP A 265 6.42 17.69 0.77
N ILE A 266 5.83 17.68 1.97
CA ILE A 266 5.29 18.89 2.61
C ILE A 266 6.41 19.87 2.93
N SER A 267 7.54 19.38 3.46
CA SER A 267 8.74 20.17 3.67
C SER A 267 9.17 20.89 2.39
N SER A 268 9.19 20.19 1.25
CA SER A 268 9.50 20.79 -0.04
C SER A 268 8.48 21.85 -0.49
N LEU A 269 7.19 21.58 -0.32
CA LEU A 269 6.11 22.53 -0.66
C LEU A 269 6.11 23.79 0.21
N CYS A 270 6.46 23.63 1.48
CA CYS A 270 6.37 24.69 2.49
C CYS A 270 7.67 25.46 2.67
N THR A 271 8.79 24.97 2.12
CA THR A 271 10.06 25.70 2.08
C THR A 271 10.01 26.76 0.99
N PRO A 272 10.35 28.03 1.28
CA PRO A 272 10.42 29.06 0.26
C PRO A 272 11.38 28.71 -0.89
N ASP A 273 11.03 29.11 -2.12
CA ASP A 273 11.85 28.84 -3.32
C ASP A 273 13.32 29.30 -3.19
N ASP A 274 13.59 30.36 -2.42
CA ASP A 274 14.93 30.90 -2.17
C ASP A 274 15.71 30.16 -1.06
N GLU A 275 15.06 29.23 -0.38
CA GLU A 275 15.62 28.38 0.68
C GLU A 275 15.48 26.88 0.35
N GLN A 276 15.17 26.53 -0.91
CA GLN A 276 14.84 25.16 -1.30
C GLN A 276 15.92 24.13 -0.92
N ASP A 277 17.20 24.52 -0.81
CA ASP A 277 18.28 23.63 -0.37
C ASP A 277 18.16 23.17 1.10
N ALA A 278 17.27 23.77 1.90
CA ALA A 278 17.05 23.47 3.32
C ALA A 278 15.72 22.75 3.60
N TRP A 279 15.05 22.24 2.56
CA TRP A 279 13.73 21.61 2.69
C TRP A 279 13.71 20.47 3.70
N ASP A 280 14.76 19.64 3.71
CA ASP A 280 14.90 18.48 4.58
C ASP A 280 14.92 18.81 6.08
N SER A 281 15.04 20.09 6.43
CA SER A 281 15.11 20.62 7.79
C SER A 281 13.88 21.47 8.18
N TYR A 282 12.83 21.48 7.35
CA TYR A 282 11.60 22.28 7.58
C TYR A 282 10.91 21.94 8.91
N PHE A 283 10.92 20.66 9.29
CA PHE A 283 10.48 20.19 10.60
C PHE A 283 11.71 20.02 11.51
N PRO A 284 12.05 21.01 12.35
CA PRO A 284 13.27 20.96 13.16
C PRO A 284 13.17 20.11 14.42
N ASP A 285 11.96 19.74 14.83
CA ASP A 285 11.69 19.00 16.08
C ASP A 285 11.27 17.55 15.74
N ASP A 286 11.64 16.59 16.59
CA ASP A 286 11.15 15.21 16.50
C ASP A 286 9.68 15.11 16.96
N PRO A 287 8.90 14.14 16.44
CA PRO A 287 7.61 13.80 17.02
C PRO A 287 7.73 13.47 18.52
N PRO A 288 6.75 13.85 19.36
CA PRO A 288 6.78 13.54 20.78
C PRO A 288 6.71 12.03 21.03
N GLU A 289 7.12 11.61 22.25
CA GLU A 289 6.89 10.25 22.75
C GLU A 289 5.41 9.85 22.66
N TYR A 290 5.16 8.58 22.31
CA TYR A 290 3.82 8.04 22.02
C TYR A 290 3.13 7.34 23.20
#